data_AF-A0A929E5P8-F1
#
_entry.id   AF-A0A929E5P8-F1
#
_cell.length_a   1.000
_cell.length_b   1.000
_cell.length_c   1.000
_cell.angle_alpha   90.00
_cell.angle_beta   90.00
_cell.angle_gamma   90.00
#
_symmetry.space_group_name_H-M   'P 1'
#
loop_
_entity.id
_entity.type
_entity.pdbx_description
1 polymer ?
#
loop_
_entity_poly.entity_id
_entity_poly.type
_entity_poly.pdbx_seq_one_letter_code
_entity_poly.pdbx_strand_id
1 'polypeptide(L)' 'TVEHVLGQPITWDIAADAFASAFAEILDLKLIPSKLTSEELARAEVLVKEKYALPQWTKRI' A
#
# COMPACT_ATOMS: atom_id res chain seq x y z
N THR A 1 -2.99 -14.47 12.76
CA THR A 1 -2.38 -13.47 11.88
C THR A 1 -1.19 -14.11 11.16
N VAL A 2 -0.55 -13.43 10.21
CA VAL A 2 0.61 -13.98 9.48
C VAL A 2 1.71 -14.42 10.46
N GLU A 3 1.96 -13.63 11.51
CA GLU A 3 2.94 -13.92 12.56
C GLU A 3 2.60 -15.19 13.35
N HIS A 4 1.31 -15.46 13.59
CA HIS A 4 0.87 -16.68 14.27
C HIS A 4 1.13 -17.93 13.43
N VAL A 5 0.92 -17.84 12.11
CA VAL A 5 1.16 -18.96 11.19
C VAL A 5 2.65 -19.19 10.99
N LEU A 6 3.45 -18.11 10.91
CA LEU A 6 4.89 -18.18 10.74
C LEU A 6 5.65 -18.47 12.05
N GLY A 7 4.99 -18.37 13.21
CA GLY A 7 5.61 -18.56 14.53
C GLY A 7 6.60 -17.46 14.92
N GLN A 8 6.68 -16.37 14.16
CA GLN A 8 7.59 -15.26 14.38
C GLN A 8 7.00 -13.94 13.85
N PRO A 9 7.33 -12.79 14.47
CA PRO A 9 6.97 -11.49 13.91
C PRO A 9 7.73 -11.26 12.61
N ILE A 10 7.08 -10.55 11.67
CA ILE A 10 7.70 -10.10 10.43
C ILE A 10 7.65 -8.58 10.35
N THR A 11 8.61 -7.99 9.64
CA THR A 11 8.53 -6.56 9.33
C THR A 11 7.52 -6.32 8.23
N TRP A 12 7.01 -5.10 8.14
CA TRP A 12 6.15 -4.71 7.03
C TRP A 12 6.91 -4.91 5.71
N ASP A 13 8.13 -4.39 5.59
CA ASP A 13 8.91 -4.49 4.34
C ASP A 13 9.01 -5.93 3.82
N ILE A 14 9.27 -6.91 4.70
CA ILE A 14 9.30 -8.33 4.32
C ILE A 14 7.93 -8.79 3.80
N ALA A 15 6.84 -8.39 4.46
CA ALA A 15 5.49 -8.69 3.98
C ALA A 15 5.20 -8.04 2.62
N ALA A 16 5.54 -6.76 2.43
CA ALA A 16 5.35 -6.05 1.16
C ALA A 16 6.06 -6.76 0.01
N ASP A 17 7.34 -7.06 0.21
CA ASP A 17 8.18 -7.67 -0.81
C ASP A 17 7.69 -9.07 -1.16
N ALA A 18 7.33 -9.89 -0.16
CA ALA A 18 6.79 -11.22 -0.39
C ALA A 18 5.49 -11.18 -1.23
N PHE A 19 4.60 -10.23 -0.95
CA PHE A 19 3.38 -10.04 -1.73
C PHE A 19 3.70 -9.57 -3.15
N ALA A 20 4.57 -8.56 -3.32
CA ALA A 20 4.95 -8.06 -4.63
C ALA A 20 5.57 -9.17 -5.51
N SER A 21 6.47 -9.98 -4.93
CA SER A 21 7.08 -11.12 -5.61
C SER A 21 6.07 -12.19 -6.01
N ALA A 22 5.18 -12.59 -5.10
CA ALA A 22 4.16 -13.58 -5.39
C ALA A 22 3.20 -13.12 -6.50
N PHE A 23 2.81 -11.84 -6.51
CA PHE A 23 1.99 -11.29 -7.59
C PHE A 23 2.72 -11.28 -8.92
N ALA A 24 4.01 -10.90 -8.93
CA ALA A 24 4.82 -10.93 -10.14
C ALA A 24 4.94 -12.35 -10.71
N GLU A 25 5.19 -13.34 -9.85
CA GLU A 25 5.37 -14.74 -10.25
C GLU A 25 4.06 -15.40 -10.72
N ILE A 26 3.01 -15.32 -9.89
CA ILE A 26 1.76 -16.04 -10.14
C ILE A 26 1.00 -15.46 -11.34
N LEU A 27 1.13 -14.15 -11.57
CA LEU A 27 0.46 -13.47 -12.68
C LEU A 27 1.35 -13.27 -13.90
N ASP A 28 2.61 -13.77 -13.87
CA ASP A 28 3.61 -13.58 -14.92
C ASP A 28 3.79 -12.09 -15.32
N LEU A 29 3.96 -11.24 -14.30
CA LEU A 29 4.10 -9.79 -14.45
C LEU A 29 5.51 -9.33 -14.15
N LYS A 30 6.00 -8.37 -14.95
CA LYS A 30 7.17 -7.57 -14.62
C LYS A 30 6.75 -6.26 -13.96
N LEU A 31 6.86 -6.19 -12.64
CA LEU A 31 6.61 -4.96 -11.89
C LEU A 31 7.82 -4.01 -12.03
N ILE A 32 7.57 -2.76 -12.43
CA ILE A 32 8.61 -1.74 -12.61
C ILE A 32 8.38 -0.64 -11.58
N PRO A 33 9.28 -0.47 -10.60
CA PRO A 33 9.19 0.63 -9.65
C PRO A 33 9.28 1.99 -10.37
N SER A 34 8.37 2.88 -10.04
CA SER A 34 8.41 4.28 -10.48
C SER A 34 8.21 5.22 -9.29
N LYS A 35 8.79 6.41 -9.41
CA LYS A 35 8.50 7.49 -8.46
C LYS A 35 7.23 8.20 -8.90
N LEU A 36 6.45 8.64 -7.93
CA LEU A 36 5.31 9.53 -8.17
C LEU A 36 5.78 10.84 -8.78
N THR A 37 5.01 11.38 -9.73
CA THR A 37 5.28 12.71 -10.27
C THR A 37 4.86 13.80 -9.29
N SER A 38 5.34 15.03 -9.52
CA SER A 38 4.96 16.20 -8.72
C SER A 38 3.45 16.45 -8.76
N GLU A 39 2.81 16.24 -9.92
CA GLU A 39 1.37 16.39 -10.10
C GLU A 39 0.58 15.33 -9.34
N GLU A 40 1.05 14.08 -9.34
CA GLU A 40 0.44 12.99 -8.57
C GLU A 40 0.53 13.24 -7.07
N LEU A 41 1.69 13.71 -6.59
CA LEU A 41 1.88 14.10 -5.19
C LEU A 41 0.94 15.25 -4.81
N ALA A 42 0.89 16.32 -5.62
CA ALA A 42 -0.01 17.44 -5.38
C ALA A 42 -1.48 16.99 -5.35
N ARG A 43 -1.87 16.08 -6.23
CA ARG A 43 -3.24 15.54 -6.24
C ARG A 43 -3.51 14.68 -5.00
N ALA A 44 -2.55 13.88 -4.55
CA ALA A 44 -2.67 13.08 -3.33
C ALA A 44 -2.91 13.97 -2.11
N GLU A 45 -2.19 15.10 -1.98
CA GLU A 45 -2.39 16.06 -0.89
C GLU A 45 -3.80 16.67 -0.90
N VAL A 46 -4.31 17.03 -2.07
CA VAL A 46 -5.69 17.53 -2.22
C VAL A 46 -6.70 16.47 -1.79
N LEU A 47 -6.51 15.22 -2.22
CA LEU A 47 -7.39 14.10 -1.84
C LEU A 47 -7.40 13.84 -0.34
N VAL A 48 -6.27 14.01 0.35
CA VAL A 48 -6.25 13.91 1.82
C VAL A 48 -7.17 14.96 2.43
N LYS A 49 -7.06 16.22 2.03
CA LYS A 49 -7.84 17.33 2.61
C LYS A 49 -9.33 17.23 2.29
N GLU A 50 -9.68 16.91 1.06
CA GLU A 50 -11.07 16.94 0.58
C GLU A 50 -11.83 15.65 0.84
N LYS A 51 -11.12 14.55 1.17
CA LYS A 51 -11.72 13.22 1.22
C LYS A 51 -11.23 12.41 2.40
N TYR A 52 -9.96 12.00 2.38
CA TYR A 52 -9.49 10.95 3.29
C TYR A 52 -9.28 11.40 4.74
N ALA A 53 -9.13 12.71 4.99
CA ALA A 53 -9.10 13.28 6.33
C ALA A 53 -10.49 13.67 6.87
N LEU A 54 -11.54 13.63 6.05
CA LEU A 54 -12.87 14.09 6.45
C LEU A 54 -13.65 12.98 7.18
N PRO A 55 -14.14 13.22 8.41
CA PRO A 55 -14.93 12.23 9.16
C PRO A 55 -16.20 11.80 8.42
N GLN A 56 -16.86 12.74 7.72
CA GLN A 56 -18.04 12.47 6.90
C GLN A 56 -17.79 11.43 5.80
N TRP A 57 -16.56 11.38 5.27
CA TRP A 57 -16.14 10.44 4.24
C TRP A 57 -15.70 9.11 4.84
N THR A 58 -14.87 9.15 5.88
CA THR A 58 -14.33 7.93 6.53
C THR A 58 -15.34 7.25 7.47
N LYS A 59 -16.51 7.86 7.70
CA LYS A 59 -17.55 7.41 8.64
C LYS A 59 -16.99 7.12 10.04
N ARG A 60 -15.90 7.79 10.41
CA ARG A 60 -15.40 7.82 11.78
C ARG A 60 -16.22 8.86 12.52
N ILE A 61 -17.12 8.37 13.38
CA ILE A 61 -17.92 9.17 14.32
C ILE A 61 -17.03 9.57 15.50
#